data_AF-A0AA43HH21-F1
#
_entry.id   AF-A0AA43HH21-F1
#
_cell.length_a   1.000
_cell.length_b   1.000
_cell.length_c   1.000
_cell.angle_alpha   90.00
_cell.angle_beta   90.00
_cell.angle_gamma   90.00
#
_symmetry.space_group_name_H-M   'P 1'
#
loop_
_entity.id
_entity.type
_entity.pdbx_description
1 polymer ?
#
loop_
_entity_poly.entity_id
_entity_poly.type
_entity_poly.pdbx_seq_one_letter_code
_entity_poly.pdbx_strand_id
1 'polypeptide(L)'
;MTAKELLLDKARETCSPQTDMALAARVGVTRSAVSLWRKGGTIKPNHLEALAALAQVDGEIVVRVMEEQAETPAQRRVWRSVLDRLSAAAAVLVLVVCATPGVARAKTVDIQSFSPDSGGSMYIMFKAD
;
A
#
# COMPACT_ATOMS: atom_id res chain seq x y z
N MET A 1 -10.81 17.70 -10.59
CA MET A 1 -10.45 17.23 -9.25
C MET A 1 -8.95 17.03 -9.22
N THR A 2 -8.27 17.76 -8.35
CA THR A 2 -6.81 17.79 -8.22
C THR A 2 -6.34 16.79 -7.16
N ALA A 3 -5.09 16.32 -7.23
CA ALA A 3 -4.55 15.39 -6.23
C ALA A 3 -4.60 15.98 -4.82
N LYS A 4 -4.40 17.30 -4.71
CA LYS A 4 -4.48 18.04 -3.44
C LYS A 4 -5.87 18.00 -2.81
N GLU A 5 -6.93 18.13 -3.61
CA GLU A 5 -8.32 18.07 -3.12
C GLU A 5 -8.63 16.68 -2.58
N LEU A 6 -8.25 15.63 -3.33
CA LEU A 6 -8.47 14.24 -2.93
C LEU A 6 -7.72 13.89 -1.64
N LEU A 7 -6.49 14.38 -1.46
CA LEU A 7 -5.72 14.20 -0.23
C LEU A 7 -6.39 14.89 0.97
N LEU A 8 -6.88 16.12 0.78
CA LEU A 8 -7.61 16.85 1.84
C LEU A 8 -8.96 16.21 2.18
N ASP A 9 -9.67 15.69 1.20
CA ASP A 9 -10.95 15.01 1.40
C ASP A 9 -10.77 13.69 2.14
N LYS A 10 -9.81 12.85 1.74
CA LYS A 10 -9.48 11.62 2.46
C LYS A 10 -9.02 11.89 3.89
N ALA A 11 -8.16 12.90 4.09
CA ALA A 11 -7.73 13.27 5.44
C ALA A 11 -8.92 13.74 6.30
N ARG A 12 -9.89 14.46 5.71
CA ARG A 12 -11.12 14.88 6.41
C ARG A 12 -12.00 13.69 6.77
N GLU A 13 -12.13 12.69 5.91
CA GLU A 13 -12.92 11.47 6.19
C GLU A 13 -12.41 10.69 7.40
N THR A 14 -11.09 10.71 7.65
CA THR A 14 -10.50 10.08 8.85
C THR A 14 -10.75 10.86 10.14
N CYS A 15 -11.14 12.13 10.05
CA CYS A 15 -11.44 12.96 11.21
C CYS A 15 -12.89 12.78 11.65
N SER A 16 -13.11 12.68 12.96
CA SER A 16 -14.45 12.74 13.56
C SER A 16 -14.52 13.95 14.51
N PRO A 17 -15.33 14.98 14.24
CA PRO A 17 -16.23 15.15 13.08
C PRO A 17 -15.48 15.43 11.77
N GLN A 18 -16.06 15.04 10.62
CA GLN A 18 -15.47 15.19 9.27
C GLN A 18 -15.48 16.65 8.80
N THR A 19 -14.74 17.51 9.48
CA THR A 19 -14.70 18.95 9.25
C THR A 19 -13.29 19.43 9.04
N ASP A 20 -13.14 20.49 8.25
CA ASP A 20 -11.83 21.14 8.01
C ASP A 20 -11.21 21.68 9.30
N MET A 21 -12.04 21.97 10.31
CA MET A 21 -11.59 22.38 11.64
C MET A 21 -10.97 21.22 12.42
N ALA A 22 -11.59 20.04 12.40
CA ALA A 22 -11.03 18.85 13.02
C ALA A 22 -9.74 18.41 12.31
N LEU A 23 -9.72 18.48 10.98
CA LEU A 23 -8.53 18.23 10.19
C LEU A 23 -7.39 19.20 10.54
N ALA A 24 -7.68 20.50 10.62
CA ALA A 24 -6.70 21.52 10.99
C ALA A 24 -6.12 21.25 12.38
N ALA A 25 -6.96 20.91 13.36
CA ALA A 25 -6.52 20.59 14.71
C ALA A 25 -5.62 19.34 14.76
N ARG A 26 -5.93 18.29 13.98
CA ARG A 26 -5.14 17.05 13.91
C ARG A 26 -3.76 17.25 13.27
N VAL A 27 -3.68 18.10 12.25
CA VAL A 27 -2.42 18.44 11.54
C VAL A 27 -1.62 19.53 12.29
N GLY A 28 -2.22 20.20 13.27
CA GLY A 28 -1.59 21.29 14.02
C GLY A 28 -1.52 22.61 13.26
N VAL A 29 -2.49 22.88 12.39
CA VAL A 29 -2.58 24.11 11.57
C VAL A 29 -3.85 24.89 11.85
N THR A 30 -3.93 26.12 11.35
CA THR A 30 -5.13 26.95 11.45
C THR A 30 -6.17 26.57 10.40
N ARG A 31 -7.45 26.86 10.67
CA ARG A 31 -8.53 26.71 9.66
C ARG A 31 -8.24 27.47 8.37
N SER A 32 -7.64 28.65 8.50
CA SER A 32 -7.31 29.51 7.37
C SER A 32 -6.27 28.87 6.46
N ALA A 33 -5.31 28.11 7.01
CA ALA A 33 -4.36 27.34 6.22
C ALA A 33 -5.09 26.28 5.36
N VAL A 34 -6.01 25.52 5.95
CA VAL A 34 -6.80 24.52 5.21
C VAL A 34 -7.66 25.17 4.13
N SER A 35 -8.27 26.32 4.41
CA SER A 35 -9.03 27.09 3.42
C SER A 35 -8.14 27.61 2.28
N LEU A 36 -6.92 28.06 2.60
CA LEU A 36 -5.94 28.51 1.61
C LEU A 36 -5.54 27.36 0.67
N TRP A 37 -5.30 26.16 1.20
CA TRP A 37 -4.95 24.99 0.40
C TRP A 37 -6.06 24.60 -0.56
N ARG A 38 -7.33 24.67 -0.13
CA ARG A 38 -8.48 24.44 -1.01
C ARG A 38 -8.65 25.50 -2.10
N LYS A 39 -8.19 26.72 -1.84
CA LYS A 39 -8.18 27.81 -2.83
C LYS A 39 -6.97 27.76 -3.77
N GLY A 40 -6.13 26.73 -3.68
CA GLY A 40 -4.98 26.54 -4.55
C GLY A 40 -3.64 26.98 -3.95
N GLY A 41 -3.59 27.34 -2.68
CA GLY A 41 -2.33 27.65 -1.99
C GLY A 41 -1.45 26.42 -1.77
N THR A 42 -0.14 26.67 -1.63
CA THR A 42 0.88 25.63 -1.47
C THR A 42 0.83 25.01 -0.07
N ILE A 43 1.00 23.69 0.01
CA ILE A 43 1.10 22.94 1.26
C ILE A 43 2.59 22.71 1.52
N LYS A 44 3.06 23.05 2.73
CA LYS A 44 4.46 22.77 3.08
C LYS A 44 4.69 21.26 3.18
N PRO A 45 5.89 20.74 2.86
CA PRO A 45 6.21 19.31 2.90
C PRO A 45 5.81 18.65 4.23
N ASN A 46 6.16 19.26 5.36
CA ASN A 46 5.84 18.73 6.70
C ASN A 46 4.33 18.52 6.92
N HIS A 47 3.49 19.43 6.39
CA HIS A 47 2.04 19.29 6.50
C HIS A 47 1.49 18.28 5.50
N LEU A 48 2.13 18.13 4.33
CA LEU A 48 1.76 17.12 3.36
C LEU A 48 2.03 15.71 3.90
N GLU A 49 3.15 15.49 4.57
CA GLU A 49 3.48 14.24 5.25
C GLU A 49 2.47 13.90 6.35
N ALA A 50 2.13 14.88 7.20
CA ALA A 50 1.12 14.71 8.25
C ALA A 50 -0.26 14.39 7.66
N LEU A 51 -0.66 15.05 6.57
CA LEU A 51 -1.90 14.77 5.87
C LEU A 51 -1.89 13.37 5.22
N ALA A 52 -0.77 12.96 4.65
CA ALA A 52 -0.62 11.64 4.04
C ALA A 52 -0.72 10.52 5.08
N ALA A 53 -0.08 10.71 6.24
CA ALA A 53 -0.16 9.79 7.37
C ALA A 53 -1.59 9.67 7.92
N LEU A 54 -2.30 10.80 8.02
CA LEU A 54 -3.71 10.81 8.44
C LEU A 54 -4.61 10.11 7.42
N ALA A 55 -4.45 10.42 6.13
CA ALA A 55 -5.29 9.89 5.07
C ALA A 55 -4.96 8.44 4.67
N GLN A 56 -3.89 7.85 5.22
CA GLN A 56 -3.37 6.52 4.85
C GLN A 56 -3.27 6.33 3.32
N VAL A 57 -2.79 7.36 2.64
CA VAL A 57 -2.68 7.38 1.17
C VAL A 57 -1.29 6.94 0.72
N ASP A 58 -1.26 6.23 -0.42
CA ASP A 58 -0.02 5.82 -1.07
C ASP A 58 0.87 7.01 -1.43
N GLY A 59 2.18 6.78 -1.41
CA GLY A 59 3.19 7.79 -1.73
C GLY A 59 3.02 8.41 -3.12
N GLU A 60 2.38 7.72 -4.06
CA GLU A 60 2.07 8.26 -5.39
C GLU A 60 1.20 9.53 -5.32
N ILE A 61 0.17 9.55 -4.46
CA ILE A 61 -0.72 10.72 -4.32
C ILE A 61 0.06 11.91 -3.77
N VAL A 62 0.96 11.66 -2.81
CA VAL A 62 1.83 12.69 -2.23
C VAL A 62 2.77 13.29 -3.29
N VAL A 63 3.41 12.44 -4.09
CA VAL A 63 4.30 12.88 -5.17
C VAL A 63 3.53 13.67 -6.24
N ARG A 64 2.30 13.28 -6.55
CA ARG A 64 1.44 14.01 -7.48
C ARG A 64 1.05 15.40 -6.96
N VAL A 65 0.80 15.54 -5.66
CA VAL A 65 0.60 16.86 -5.03
C VAL A 65 1.86 17.72 -5.12
N MET A 66 3.04 17.14 -4.93
CA MET A 66 4.31 17.84 -5.10
C MET A 66 4.56 18.27 -6.56
N GLU A 67 4.16 17.46 -7.55
CA GLU A 67 4.16 17.87 -8.96
C GLU A 67 3.24 19.07 -9.19
N GLU A 68 2.01 19.02 -8.67
CA GLU A 68 1.01 20.10 -8.81
C GLU A 68 1.42 21.40 -8.11
N GLN A 69 2.24 21.32 -7.07
CA GLN A 69 2.75 22.46 -6.31
C GLN A 69 4.10 22.98 -6.79
N ALA A 70 4.74 22.31 -7.76
CA ALA A 70 6.03 22.71 -8.27
C ALA A 70 5.94 24.08 -8.98
N GLU A 71 6.61 25.08 -8.41
CA GLU A 71 6.62 26.45 -8.93
C GLU A 71 7.43 26.58 -10.23
N THR A 72 8.40 25.68 -10.44
CA THR A 72 9.28 25.70 -11.61
C THR A 72 9.04 24.51 -12.54
N PRO A 73 9.18 24.71 -13.87
CA PRO A 73 9.03 23.63 -14.84
C PRO A 73 10.09 22.53 -14.68
N ALA A 74 11.28 22.87 -14.17
CA ALA A 74 12.34 21.91 -13.88
C ALA A 74 11.96 20.98 -12.72
N GLN A 75 11.48 21.53 -11.61
CA GLN A 75 11.02 20.76 -10.45
C GLN A 75 9.82 19.87 -10.82
N ARG A 76 8.92 20.38 -11.67
CA ARG A 76 7.80 19.58 -12.18
C ARG A 76 8.26 18.35 -12.97
N ARG A 77 9.30 18.49 -13.80
CA ARG A 77 9.88 17.35 -14.55
C ARG A 77 10.48 16.30 -13.62
N VAL A 78 11.13 16.72 -12.53
CA VAL A 78 11.67 15.80 -11.53
C VAL A 78 10.54 14.96 -10.93
N TRP A 79 9.48 15.60 -10.43
CA TRP A 79 8.36 14.87 -9.83
C TRP A 79 7.61 13.99 -10.82
N ARG A 80 7.43 14.45 -12.06
CA ARG A 80 6.87 13.62 -13.13
C ARG A 80 7.72 12.36 -13.38
N SER A 81 9.04 12.49 -13.40
CA SER A 81 9.93 11.33 -13.57
C SER A 81 9.85 10.32 -12.41
N VAL A 82 9.59 10.79 -11.18
CA VAL A 82 9.36 9.93 -10.03
C VAL A 82 8.04 9.16 -10.19
N LEU A 83 6.97 9.84 -10.62
CA LEU A 83 5.68 9.19 -10.92
C LEU A 83 5.82 8.15 -12.04
N ASP A 84 6.51 8.49 -13.13
CA ASP A 84 6.70 7.58 -14.26
C ASP A 84 7.45 6.31 -13.84
N ARG A 85 8.43 6.42 -12.94
CA ARG A 85 9.16 5.26 -12.39
C ARG A 85 8.28 4.39 -11.50
N LEU A 86 7.44 5.00 -10.66
CA LEU A 86 6.47 4.27 -9.83
C LEU A 86 5.46 3.53 -10.71
N SER A 87 4.94 4.19 -11.75
CA SER A 87 4.04 3.61 -12.73
C SER A 87 4.69 2.47 -13.51
N ALA A 88 5.94 2.64 -13.95
CA ALA A 88 6.68 1.59 -14.65
C ALA A 88 6.89 0.35 -13.77
N ALA A 89 7.23 0.52 -12.49
CA ALA A 89 7.35 -0.60 -11.55
C ALA A 89 6.01 -1.34 -11.39
N ALA A 90 4.90 -0.61 -11.25
CA ALA A 90 3.56 -1.19 -11.19
C ALA A 90 3.21 -1.95 -12.47
N ALA A 91 3.49 -1.38 -13.65
CA ALA A 91 3.25 -2.03 -14.93
C ALA A 91 4.05 -3.33 -15.09
N VAL A 92 5.31 -3.36 -14.64
CA VAL A 92 6.13 -4.59 -14.65
C VAL A 92 5.52 -5.65 -13.73
N LEU A 93 5.04 -5.29 -12.55
CA LEU A 93 4.35 -6.23 -11.65
C LEU A 93 3.07 -6.80 -12.29
N VAL A 94 2.26 -5.95 -12.92
CA VAL A 94 1.06 -6.38 -13.65
C VAL A 94 1.45 -7.30 -14.80
N LEU A 95 2.49 -6.97 -15.58
CA LEU A 95 2.98 -7.82 -16.66
C LEU A 95 3.49 -9.16 -16.14
N VAL A 96 4.20 -9.21 -15.00
CA VAL A 96 4.63 -10.47 -14.37
C VAL A 96 3.41 -11.30 -13.95
N VAL A 97 2.43 -10.69 -13.27
CA VAL A 97 1.19 -11.39 -12.85
C VAL A 97 0.40 -11.91 -14.05
N CYS A 98 0.24 -11.09 -15.10
CA CYS A 98 -0.47 -11.47 -16.33
C CYS A 98 0.32 -12.50 -17.17
N ALA A 99 1.65 -12.45 -17.16
CA ALA A 99 2.50 -13.40 -17.89
C ALA A 99 2.69 -14.73 -17.16
N THR A 100 2.24 -14.85 -15.90
CA THR A 100 2.12 -16.13 -15.19
C THR A 100 0.68 -16.65 -15.20
N PRO A 101 0.19 -17.28 -16.28
CA PRO A 101 -1.07 -18.00 -16.21
C PRO A 101 -0.88 -19.26 -15.36
N GLY A 102 -1.34 -19.21 -14.11
CA GLY A 102 -1.59 -20.40 -13.30
C GLY A 102 -0.43 -20.86 -12.41
N VAL A 103 -0.26 -20.21 -11.25
CA VAL A 103 0.24 -20.90 -10.04
C VAL A 103 -0.93 -21.38 -9.17
N ALA A 104 -2.01 -21.85 -9.81
CA ALA A 104 -3.03 -22.69 -9.18
C ALA A 104 -2.71 -24.17 -9.45
N ARG A 105 -1.49 -24.61 -9.10
CA ARG A 105 -1.21 -26.02 -8.87
C ARG A 105 -1.22 -26.22 -7.36
N ALA A 106 -2.40 -26.42 -6.80
CA ALA A 106 -2.52 -27.07 -5.51
C ALA A 106 -1.88 -28.45 -5.65
N LYS A 107 -0.63 -28.61 -5.21
CA LYS A 107 -0.13 -29.93 -4.85
C LYS A 107 -0.81 -30.26 -3.52
N THR A 108 -1.85 -31.09 -3.57
CA THR A 108 -2.32 -31.82 -2.39
C THR A 108 -1.11 -32.47 -1.74
N VAL A 109 -0.87 -32.14 -0.48
CA VAL A 109 0.05 -32.88 0.38
C VAL A 109 -0.51 -34.30 0.45
N ASP A 110 0.07 -35.21 -0.32
CA ASP A 110 -0.21 -36.63 -0.22
C ASP A 110 0.48 -37.11 1.06
N ILE A 111 -0.25 -37.07 2.17
CA ILE A 111 0.19 -37.70 3.42
C ILE A 111 0.10 -39.20 3.13
N GLN A 112 1.23 -39.81 2.78
CA GLN A 112 1.37 -41.26 2.71
C GLN A 112 0.81 -41.84 4.00
N SER A 113 -0.36 -42.44 3.88
CA SER A 113 -1.06 -43.16 4.91
C SER A 113 -0.15 -44.27 5.42
N PHE A 114 0.01 -44.31 6.74
CA PHE A 114 0.67 -45.39 7.47
C PHE A 114 0.15 -46.74 6.97
N SER A 115 1.05 -47.53 6.39
CA SER A 115 0.82 -48.95 6.14
C SER A 115 1.46 -49.72 7.30
N PRO A 116 0.71 -50.36 8.21
CA PRO A 116 1.25 -51.45 9.00
C PRO A 116 1.29 -52.67 8.09
N ASP A 117 2.51 -53.01 7.68
CA ASP A 117 2.83 -54.24 6.96
C ASP A 117 2.23 -55.45 7.69
N SER A 118 1.28 -56.11 7.04
CA SER A 118 0.74 -57.38 7.49
C SER A 118 1.71 -58.47 7.09
N GLY A 119 2.68 -58.78 7.96
CA GLY A 119 3.60 -59.88 7.70
C GLY A 119 4.54 -60.19 8.86
N GLY A 120 4.12 -61.08 9.76
CA GLY A 120 5.08 -61.78 10.64
C GLY A 120 4.62 -62.01 12.07
N SER A 121 3.56 -62.80 12.26
CA SER A 121 3.39 -63.56 13.49
C SER A 121 4.51 -64.60 13.59
N MET A 122 5.39 -64.49 14.59
CA MET A 122 6.05 -65.65 15.21
C MET A 122 6.76 -65.21 16.50
N TYR A 123 6.13 -65.52 17.63
CA TYR A 123 6.79 -65.67 18.93
C TYR A 123 6.56 -67.11 19.41
N ILE A 124 7.50 -67.61 20.22
CA ILE A 124 7.69 -68.95 20.81
C ILE A 124 8.48 -69.92 19.91
N MET A 125 9.50 -70.68 20.35
CA MET A 125 10.02 -70.95 21.69
C MET A 125 11.45 -71.56 21.60
N PHE A 126 12.23 -71.33 22.65
CA PHE A 126 13.47 -71.93 23.16
C PHE A 126 14.19 -73.09 22.43
N LYS A 127 15.53 -72.93 22.38
CA LYS A 127 16.58 -73.91 22.02
C LYS A 127 16.86 -74.88 23.18
N ALA A 128 16.96 -76.18 22.89
CA ALA A 128 17.72 -77.17 23.66
C ALA A 128 18.14 -78.34 22.74
N ASP A 129 19.46 -78.62 22.75
CA ASP A 129 20.27 -79.69 22.12
C ASP A 129 20.11 -80.00 20.61
#